data_AF-A0A8T3YN61-F1
#
_entry.id   AF-A0A8T3YN61-F1
#
_cell.length_a   1.000
_cell.length_b   1.000
_cell.length_c   1.000
_cell.angle_alpha   90.00
_cell.angle_beta   90.00
_cell.angle_gamma   90.00
#
_symmetry.space_group_name_H-M   'P 1'
#
loop_
_entity.id
_entity.type
_entity.pdbx_description
1 polymer ?
#
loop_
_entity_poly.entity_id
_entity_poly.type
_entity_poly.pdbx_seq_one_letter_code
_entity_poly.pdbx_strand_id
1 'polypeptide(L)' 'MVKVISLSDEAYTKLKSEKLGGSFSDAVIRLADKKPRKSIMDLAGAWKDVSDSEYKEITNAIRRTRSMLDNEFASRGK' A
#
# COMPACT_ATOMS: atom_id res chain seq x y z
N MET A 1 -9.60 -7.14 27.93
CA MET A 1 -8.69 -8.10 28.59
C MET A 1 -7.51 -8.36 27.66
N VAL A 2 -6.27 -8.17 28.12
CA VAL A 2 -5.08 -8.46 27.31
C VAL A 2 -4.76 -9.95 27.44
N LYS A 3 -4.48 -10.61 26.31
CA LYS A 3 -3.98 -11.99 26.27
C LYS A 3 -2.53 -11.98 25.82
N VAL A 4 -1.69 -12.74 26.51
CA VAL A 4 -0.27 -12.92 26.14
C VAL A 4 -0.16 -14.18 25.29
N ILE A 5 0.54 -14.08 24.17
CA ILE A 5 0.91 -15.22 23.33
C ILE A 5 2.42 -15.24 23.19
N SER A 6 3.02 -16.42 23.26
CA SER A 6 4.44 -16.60 22.99
C SER A 6 4.66 -16.77 21.48
N LEU A 7 5.66 -16.09 20.94
CA LEU A 7 6.07 -16.21 19.54
C LEU A 7 7.54 -16.63 19.49
N SER A 8 7.94 -17.36 18.44
CA SER A 8 9.36 -17.51 18.15
C SER A 8 9.95 -16.17 17.75
N ASP A 9 11.26 -15.98 17.97
CA ASP A 9 11.95 -14.75 17.59
C ASP A 9 11.82 -14.45 16.09
N GLU A 10 11.84 -15.50 15.26
CA GLU A 10 11.62 -15.38 13.82
C GLU A 10 10.21 -14.86 13.50
N ALA A 11 9.18 -15.43 14.12
CA ALA A 11 7.79 -15.02 13.90
C ALA A 11 7.56 -13.57 14.37
N TYR A 12 8.11 -13.19 15.52
CA TYR A 12 8.05 -11.82 16.03
C TYR A 12 8.74 -10.84 15.07
N THR A 13 9.94 -11.17 14.59
CA THR A 13 10.71 -10.32 13.68
C THR A 13 9.95 -10.07 12.36
N LYS A 14 9.37 -11.12 11.78
CA LYS A 14 8.54 -11.01 10.56
C LYS A 14 7.29 -10.16 10.80
N LEU A 15 6.58 -10.36 11.91
CA LEU A 15 5.40 -9.54 12.21
C LEU A 15 5.75 -8.07 12.49
N LYS A 16 6.92 -7.82 13.09
CA LYS A 16 7.40 -6.48 13.39
C LYS A 16 7.75 -5.70 12.12
N SER A 17 8.31 -6.35 11.09
CA SER A 17 8.60 -5.69 9.80
C SER A 17 7.33 -5.28 9.04
N GLU A 18 6.21 -5.97 9.26
CA GLU A 18 4.92 -5.65 8.64
C GLU A 18 4.21 -4.44 9.32
N LYS A 19 4.78 -3.84 10.35
CA LYS A 19 4.14 -2.74 11.08
C LYS A 19 4.09 -1.46 10.24
N LEU A 20 2.89 -1.12 9.74
CA LEU A 20 2.60 0.14 9.04
C LEU A 20 2.00 1.16 10.01
N GLY A 21 2.82 1.74 10.89
CA GLY A 21 2.34 2.62 11.97
C GLY A 21 1.44 1.90 13.00
N GLY A 22 0.88 2.61 13.97
CA GLY A 22 -0.07 2.04 14.95
C GLY A 22 0.54 1.10 16.00
N SER A 23 -0.29 0.25 16.61
CA SER A 23 0.14 -0.75 17.60
C SER A 23 0.55 -2.08 16.95
N PHE A 24 1.31 -2.91 17.66
CA PHE A 24 1.66 -4.26 17.17
C PHE A 24 0.41 -5.14 17.02
N SER A 25 -0.58 -4.98 17.91
CA SER A 25 -1.86 -5.68 17.85
C SER A 25 -2.64 -5.35 16.58
N ASP A 26 -2.59 -4.11 16.10
CA ASP A 26 -3.25 -3.72 14.84
C ASP A 26 -2.64 -4.43 13.63
N ALA A 27 -1.31 -4.59 13.62
CA ALA A 27 -0.62 -5.35 12.57
C ALA A 27 -1.05 -6.82 12.60
N VAL A 28 -1.10 -7.44 13.78
CA VAL A 28 -1.55 -8.84 13.93
C VAL A 28 -2.99 -9.01 13.46
N ILE A 29 -3.90 -8.13 13.86
CA ILE A 29 -5.31 -8.18 13.43
C ILE A 29 -5.39 -8.03 11.91
N ARG A 30 -4.73 -7.04 11.32
CA ARG A 30 -4.76 -6.81 9.87
C ARG A 30 -4.23 -7.99 9.06
N LEU A 31 -3.16 -8.65 9.54
CA LEU A 31 -2.57 -9.82 8.87
C LEU A 31 -3.41 -11.08 9.07
N ALA A 32 -4.06 -11.22 10.22
CA ALA A 32 -4.93 -12.35 10.54
C ALA A 32 -6.35 -12.20 9.96
N ASP A 33 -6.77 -10.97 9.65
CA ASP A 33 -8.06 -10.69 9.04
C ASP A 33 -8.08 -11.31 7.64
N LYS A 34 -8.75 -12.46 7.53
CA LYS A 34 -8.99 -13.20 6.29
C LYS A 34 -9.98 -12.48 5.36
N LYS A 35 -10.10 -11.15 5.43
CA LYS A 35 -10.79 -10.43 4.36
C LYS A 35 -10.18 -10.92 3.06
N PRO A 36 -11.00 -11.41 2.11
CA PRO A 36 -10.47 -11.89 0.85
C PRO A 36 -9.54 -10.79 0.35
N ARG A 37 -8.31 -11.16 -0.05
CA ARG A 37 -7.46 -10.27 -0.84
C ARG A 37 -8.41 -9.59 -1.81
N LYS A 38 -8.59 -8.26 -1.68
CA LYS A 38 -9.63 -7.53 -2.42
C LYS A 38 -9.69 -8.11 -3.81
N SER A 39 -10.83 -8.67 -4.17
CA SER A 39 -10.96 -9.34 -5.45
C SER A 39 -10.60 -8.30 -6.51
N ILE A 40 -9.91 -8.71 -7.57
CA ILE A 40 -9.73 -7.80 -8.71
C ILE A 40 -11.08 -7.30 -9.23
N MET A 41 -12.14 -8.08 -9.00
CA MET A 41 -13.53 -7.71 -9.29
C MET A 41 -14.05 -6.54 -8.44
N ASP A 42 -13.51 -6.32 -7.23
CA ASP A 42 -13.88 -5.17 -6.39
C ASP A 42 -13.43 -3.83 -7.01
N LEU A 43 -12.55 -3.87 -8.01
CA LEU A 43 -12.08 -2.71 -8.78
C LEU A 43 -12.79 -2.56 -10.13
N ALA A 44 -13.65 -3.51 -10.51
CA ALA A 44 -14.35 -3.47 -11.78
C ALA A 44 -15.31 -2.26 -11.82
N GLY A 45 -15.12 -1.39 -12.81
CA GLY A 45 -15.94 -0.18 -12.95
C GLY A 45 -15.64 0.92 -11.95
N ALA A 46 -14.54 0.85 -11.18
CA ALA A 46 -14.13 1.92 -10.27
C ALA A 46 -13.88 3.27 -10.98
N TRP A 47 -13.70 3.24 -12.31
CA TRP A 47 -13.48 4.41 -13.16
C TRP A 47 -14.67 4.70 -14.10
N LYS A 48 -15.82 4.04 -13.92
CA LYS A 48 -16.96 4.16 -14.85
C LYS A 48 -17.53 5.58 -14.93
N ASP A 49 -17.41 6.34 -13.84
CA ASP A 49 -17.91 7.70 -13.71
C ASP A 49 -16.84 8.76 -14.05
N VAL A 50 -15.62 8.32 -14.42
CA VAL A 50 -14.52 9.20 -14.78
C VAL A 50 -14.64 9.56 -16.26
N SER A 51 -14.74 10.85 -16.55
CA SER A 51 -14.78 11.35 -17.92
C SER A 51 -13.45 11.19 -18.65
N ASP A 52 -13.46 11.16 -19.98
CA ASP A 52 -12.24 11.11 -20.80
C ASP A 52 -11.30 12.30 -20.52
N SER A 53 -11.86 13.47 -20.22
CA SER A 53 -11.11 14.66 -19.82
C SER A 53 -10.39 14.46 -18.49
N GLU A 54 -11.10 13.99 -17.45
CA GLU A 54 -10.49 13.73 -16.15
C GLU A 54 -9.45 12.62 -16.24
N TYR A 55 -9.71 11.57 -17.02
CA TYR A 55 -8.74 10.51 -17.26
C TYR A 55 -7.44 11.07 -17.89
N LYS A 56 -7.56 11.95 -18.89
CA LYS A 56 -6.39 12.62 -19.50
C LYS A 56 -5.64 13.50 -18.49
N GLU A 57 -6.34 14.22 -17.64
CA GLU A 57 -5.70 15.05 -16.60
C GLU A 57 -4.91 14.20 -15.60
N ILE A 58 -5.53 13.14 -15.10
CA ILE A 58 -4.91 12.21 -14.14
C ILE A 58 -3.67 11.55 -14.75
N THR A 59 -3.78 11.03 -15.98
CA THR A 59 -2.65 10.36 -16.66
C THR A 59 -1.51 11.34 -16.98
N ASN A 60 -1.82 12.57 -17.37
CA ASN A 60 -0.83 13.62 -17.58
C ASN A 60 -0.13 14.04 -16.28
N ALA A 61 -0.86 14.10 -15.16
CA ALA A 61 -0.28 14.35 -13.85
C ALA A 61 0.71 13.24 -13.46
N ILE A 62 0.30 11.97 -13.58
CA ILE A 62 1.18 10.82 -13.30
C ILE A 62 2.44 10.86 -14.15
N ARG A 63 2.32 11.12 -15.46
CA ARG A 63 3.45 11.18 -16.39
C ARG A 63 4.44 12.28 -16.02
N ARG A 64 3.94 13.48 -15.68
CA ARG A 64 4.78 14.61 -15.24
C ARG A 64 5.53 14.27 -13.95
N THR A 65 4.84 13.74 -12.94
CA THR A 65 5.46 13.38 -11.67
C THR A 65 6.56 12.33 -11.84
N ARG A 66 6.32 11.30 -12.67
CA ARG A 66 7.35 10.30 -12.96
C ARG A 66 8.57 10.91 -13.63
N SER A 67 8.37 11.75 -14.65
CA SER A 67 9.49 12.43 -15.32
C SER A 67 10.27 13.35 -14.38
N MET A 68 9.61 14.03 -13.44
CA MET A 68 10.28 14.85 -12.43
C MET A 68 11.15 14.01 -11.49
N LEU A 69 10.62 12.89 -11.01
CA LEU A 69 11.35 11.95 -10.16
C LEU A 69 12.56 11.38 -10.89
N ASP A 70 12.40 10.92 -12.13
CA ASP A 70 13.49 10.37 -12.94
C ASP A 70 14.63 11.38 -13.12
N ASN A 71 14.29 12.66 -13.37
CA ASN A 71 15.26 13.74 -13.47
C ASN A 71 15.95 14.05 -12.13
N GLU A 72 15.21 14.01 -11.02
CA GLU A 72 15.77 14.23 -9.67
C GLU A 72 16.75 13.11 -9.29
N PHE A 73 16.40 11.85 -9.53
CA PHE A 73 17.29 10.71 -9.28
C PHE A 73 18.52 10.72 -10.19
N ALA A 74 18.38 11.12 -11.47
CA ALA A 74 19.52 11.28 -12.38
C ALA A 74 20.47 12.41 -11.94
N SER A 75 19.96 13.46 -11.30
CA SER A 75 20.76 14.58 -10.80
C SER A 75 21.52 14.28 -9.50
N ARG A 76 21.01 13.35 -8.67
CA ARG A 76 21.63 12.93 -7.40
C ARG A 76 22.67 11.81 -7.54
N GLY A 77 22.73 11.15 -8.70
CA GLY A 77 23.67 10.05 -8.98
C GLY A 77 25.00 10.48 -9.59
N LYS A 78 25.29 11.80 -9.65
CA LYS A 78 26.57 12.36 -10.10
C LYS A 78 27.35 12.98 -8.95
#